data_AF-A0AA36JDQ4-F1
#
_entry.id   AF-A0AA36JDQ4-F1
#
_cell.length_a   1.000
_cell.length_b   1.000
_cell.length_c   1.000
_cell.angle_alpha   90.00
_cell.angle_beta   90.00
_cell.angle_gamma   90.00
#
_symmetry.space_group_name_H-M   'P 1'
#
loop_
_entity.id
_entity.type
_entity.pdbx_description
1 polymer ?
#
loop_
_entity_poly.entity_id
_entity_poly.type
_entity_poly.pdbx_seq_one_letter_code
_entity_poly.pdbx_strand_id
1 'polypeptide(L)'
;MCISKEAWEHFIFVPLPQSRITKASSTCTTLCTVSRRCEEPRREEPQTKVWQDALVALGLGAGAALGTALMPSVAFMKLAMMVPPPPTLPPPSPPLAAAGQIQPQQYSLLDTLLPNFNTDTFIWRVSMLQITEYVGSLLLGSAYGSPKLCSLYLLGASWGPAIAQGAVWRLMLPMMLHANALHIFFNLFFQMRIGFGMEKQFGRRKFCLLYMFCGFLGNLISVAVDPMKLAVGASTSGFGLLGVWAAEVLLTWDLLGESRSRVFLWFAFMCTSCIMMSTISPNVDFVGHFAGMLAGFLLAIILADMQEEHQPSWYNKAKLTAKNVTAVIILASLVRAITLGPDGPIPFCGTIFHPRRLPF
;
A
#
# COMPACT_ATOMS: atom_id res chain seq x y z
N MET A 1 2.80 -11.47 -14.77
CA MET A 1 3.92 -11.97 -13.91
C MET A 1 3.46 -11.88 -12.46
N CYS A 2 3.77 -12.91 -11.67
CA CYS A 2 3.20 -13.22 -10.36
C CYS A 2 3.20 -12.05 -9.37
N ILE A 3 2.04 -11.73 -8.81
CA ILE A 3 2.00 -11.44 -7.38
C ILE A 3 2.13 -12.81 -6.72
N SER A 4 3.31 -13.14 -6.17
CA SER A 4 3.50 -14.42 -5.49
C SER A 4 2.48 -14.52 -4.36
N LYS A 5 2.01 -15.74 -4.07
CA LYS A 5 1.13 -16.01 -2.92
C LYS A 5 1.67 -15.43 -1.60
N GLU A 6 2.97 -15.15 -1.51
CA GLU A 6 3.62 -14.52 -0.35
C GLU A 6 3.27 -13.03 -0.19
N ALA A 7 2.88 -12.33 -1.26
CA ALA A 7 2.42 -10.94 -1.13
C ALA A 7 1.10 -10.84 -0.35
N TRP A 8 0.29 -11.89 -0.35
CA TRP A 8 -1.04 -11.92 0.28
C TRP A 8 -0.99 -11.98 1.81
N GLU A 9 0.06 -12.57 2.40
CA GLU A 9 0.25 -12.59 3.86
C GLU A 9 0.69 -11.22 4.44
N HIS A 10 0.99 -10.24 3.58
CA HIS A 10 1.48 -8.92 3.98
C HIS A 10 0.41 -7.80 3.94
N PHE A 11 -0.81 -8.09 3.49
CA PHE A 11 -1.89 -7.09 3.34
C PHE A 11 -2.69 -6.80 4.62
N ILE A 12 -2.34 -7.43 5.74
CA ILE A 12 -2.98 -7.19 7.03
C ILE A 12 -1.91 -6.85 8.05
N PHE A 13 -1.98 -5.65 8.60
CA PHE A 13 -1.15 -5.19 9.71
C PHE A 13 -1.38 -5.95 11.05
N VAL A 14 -1.95 -7.16 10.98
CA VAL A 14 -2.15 -8.12 12.07
C VAL A 14 -1.70 -9.49 11.59
N PRO A 15 -0.75 -10.15 12.28
CA PRO A 15 -0.36 -11.51 11.93
C PRO A 15 -1.57 -12.45 11.98
N LEU A 16 -1.82 -13.15 10.88
CA LEU A 16 -2.77 -14.25 10.85
C LEU A 16 -2.17 -15.46 11.60
N PRO A 17 -2.90 -16.12 12.50
CA PRO A 17 -2.52 -17.47 12.90
C PRO A 17 -2.64 -18.38 11.69
N GLN A 18 -1.56 -19.06 11.31
CA GLN A 18 -1.58 -20.10 10.28
C GLN A 18 -2.42 -21.29 10.77
N SER A 19 -3.72 -21.28 10.49
CA SER A 19 -4.58 -22.44 10.67
C SER A 19 -5.22 -22.85 9.34
N ARG A 20 -4.65 -23.90 8.76
CA ARG A 20 -5.24 -24.89 7.82
C ARG A 20 -6.04 -24.34 6.63
N ILE A 21 -5.37 -24.27 5.48
CA ILE A 21 -6.00 -24.63 4.20
C ILE A 21 -5.12 -25.70 3.57
N THR A 22 -5.47 -26.96 3.86
CA THR A 22 -4.94 -28.12 3.15
C THR A 22 -5.31 -28.02 1.67
N LYS A 23 -4.34 -28.28 0.81
CA LYS A 23 -4.51 -28.47 -0.64
C LYS A 23 -5.72 -29.37 -0.92
N ALA A 24 -6.82 -28.82 -1.44
CA ALA A 24 -7.79 -29.60 -2.19
C ALA A 24 -7.29 -29.65 -3.64
N SER A 25 -6.37 -30.58 -3.91
CA SER A 25 -6.16 -31.07 -5.27
C SER A 25 -7.12 -32.22 -5.53
N SER A 26 -7.72 -32.15 -6.71
CA SER A 26 -8.21 -33.24 -7.55
C SER A 26 -9.57 -33.89 -7.24
N THR A 27 -10.33 -33.95 -8.34
CA THR A 27 -11.12 -35.08 -8.83
C THR A 27 -12.45 -35.40 -8.19
N CYS A 28 -13.49 -35.11 -9.00
CA CYS A 28 -14.69 -35.91 -9.16
C CYS A 28 -14.35 -37.40 -9.14
N THR A 29 -14.68 -38.11 -8.07
CA THR A 29 -14.91 -39.56 -8.07
C THR A 29 -15.84 -39.91 -6.93
N THR A 30 -17.05 -40.29 -7.31
CA THR A 30 -18.07 -40.96 -6.49
C THR A 30 -17.46 -42.20 -5.83
N LEU A 31 -17.59 -42.35 -4.51
CA LEU A 31 -17.53 -43.67 -3.88
C LEU A 31 -18.25 -43.69 -2.52
N CYS A 32 -19.36 -44.42 -2.52
CA CYS A 32 -20.13 -44.88 -1.38
C CYS A 32 -19.32 -45.75 -0.43
N THR A 33 -19.59 -45.62 0.87
CA THR A 33 -19.60 -46.66 1.92
C THR A 33 -20.34 -46.02 3.11
N VAL A 34 -21.30 -46.60 3.86
CA VAL A 34 -21.67 -47.99 4.14
C VAL A 34 -23.08 -48.01 4.78
N SER A 35 -23.80 -49.12 4.57
CA SER A 35 -24.87 -49.68 5.42
C SER A 35 -26.26 -49.03 5.41
N ARG A 36 -27.20 -49.62 4.64
CA ARG A 36 -28.36 -50.37 5.19
C ARG A 36 -29.19 -51.04 4.08
N ARG A 37 -29.52 -52.31 4.36
CA ARG A 37 -30.58 -53.19 3.83
C ARG A 37 -30.46 -53.78 2.43
N CYS A 38 -30.39 -55.11 2.46
CA CYS A 38 -30.70 -56.05 1.40
C CYS A 38 -32.12 -55.82 0.86
N GLU A 39 -32.26 -55.83 -0.46
CA GLU A 39 -33.38 -56.45 -1.17
C GLU A 39 -32.99 -56.56 -2.65
N GLU A 40 -32.99 -57.78 -3.17
CA GLU A 40 -32.77 -58.10 -4.58
C GLU A 40 -34.10 -58.66 -5.11
N PRO A 41 -34.52 -58.27 -6.32
CA PRO A 41 -34.90 -59.30 -7.27
C PRO A 41 -34.44 -59.03 -8.71
N ARG A 42 -33.59 -59.94 -9.20
CA ARG A 42 -33.60 -60.68 -10.48
C ARG A 42 -34.44 -60.15 -11.68
N ARG A 43 -33.77 -60.22 -12.85
CA ARG A 43 -34.22 -60.45 -14.26
C ARG A 43 -34.48 -59.21 -15.15
N GLU A 44 -33.67 -59.02 -16.21
CA GLU A 44 -33.98 -59.34 -17.62
C GLU A 44 -32.92 -58.73 -18.59
N GLU A 45 -32.29 -59.59 -19.41
CA GLU A 45 -31.71 -59.26 -20.74
C GLU A 45 -32.87 -59.34 -21.79
N PRO A 46 -32.81 -58.85 -23.05
CA PRO A 46 -31.62 -58.87 -23.95
C PRO A 46 -31.51 -57.80 -25.09
N GLN A 47 -30.41 -57.89 -25.88
CA GLN A 47 -30.28 -57.63 -27.35
C GLN A 47 -30.34 -56.16 -27.88
N THR A 48 -29.59 -55.65 -28.88
CA THR A 48 -28.80 -56.18 -30.03
C THR A 48 -27.87 -55.09 -30.67
N LYS A 49 -26.92 -55.56 -31.51
CA LYS A 49 -26.23 -54.95 -32.70
C LYS A 49 -24.97 -54.09 -32.53
N VAL A 50 -23.92 -54.17 -33.37
CA VAL A 50 -23.49 -55.02 -34.51
C VAL A 50 -21.99 -54.72 -34.76
N TRP A 51 -21.28 -55.72 -35.29
CA TRP A 51 -19.85 -55.78 -35.64
C TRP A 51 -19.46 -55.00 -36.92
N GLN A 52 -18.13 -54.98 -37.20
CA GLN A 52 -17.41 -54.89 -38.49
C GLN A 52 -16.58 -53.61 -38.69
N ASP A 53 -15.32 -53.60 -39.13
CA ASP A 53 -14.29 -54.63 -39.35
C ASP A 53 -12.94 -53.90 -39.50
N ALA A 54 -11.87 -54.58 -39.08
CA ALA A 54 -10.48 -54.20 -39.29
C ALA A 54 -9.92 -54.82 -40.58
N LEU A 55 -8.75 -54.31 -41.00
CA LEU A 55 -7.78 -54.84 -41.99
C LEU A 55 -7.87 -54.28 -43.42
N VAL A 56 -6.90 -53.42 -43.80
CA VAL A 56 -5.97 -53.66 -44.91
C VAL A 56 -4.65 -52.94 -44.62
N ALA A 57 -3.63 -53.74 -44.35
CA ALA A 57 -2.21 -53.40 -44.44
C ALA A 57 -1.71 -53.60 -45.89
N LEU A 58 -0.52 -53.06 -46.21
CA LEU A 58 0.25 -53.13 -47.48
C LEU A 58 -0.10 -52.00 -48.45
N GLY A 59 0.75 -51.08 -48.92
CA GLY A 59 2.21 -50.96 -48.94
C GLY A 59 2.66 -50.38 -50.30
N LEU A 60 3.44 -49.28 -50.27
CA LEU A 60 4.45 -48.82 -51.25
C LEU A 60 4.09 -48.01 -52.53
N GLY A 61 4.95 -47.02 -52.82
CA GLY A 61 5.17 -46.33 -54.12
C GLY A 61 5.34 -44.79 -54.00
N ALA A 62 6.53 -44.23 -53.74
CA ALA A 62 7.58 -43.78 -54.67
C ALA A 62 7.29 -42.49 -55.47
N GLY A 63 8.17 -41.48 -55.39
CA GLY A 63 8.20 -40.34 -56.33
C GLY A 63 8.84 -39.05 -55.78
N ALA A 64 9.85 -38.52 -56.47
CA ALA A 64 10.77 -37.46 -56.06
C ALA A 64 10.31 -36.02 -56.39
N ALA A 65 11.02 -35.04 -55.79
CA ALA A 65 11.61 -33.85 -56.46
C ALA A 65 11.28 -32.44 -55.88
N LEU A 66 12.38 -31.75 -55.52
CA LEU A 66 12.70 -30.31 -55.69
C LEU A 66 11.95 -29.20 -54.93
N GLY A 67 12.73 -28.45 -54.13
CA GLY A 67 12.90 -27.00 -54.35
C GLY A 67 12.02 -26.06 -53.53
N THR A 68 12.37 -25.85 -52.26
CA THR A 68 11.78 -24.85 -51.36
C THR A 68 12.19 -23.42 -51.69
N ALA A 69 11.22 -22.54 -51.86
CA ALA A 69 11.33 -21.09 -51.68
C ALA A 69 10.24 -20.60 -50.72
N LEU A 70 10.68 -19.76 -49.78
CA LEU A 70 9.92 -18.78 -48.98
C LEU A 70 9.11 -19.27 -47.75
N MET A 71 9.53 -18.73 -46.60
CA MET A 71 8.89 -18.75 -45.27
C MET A 71 7.43 -18.24 -45.32
N PRO A 72 6.53 -18.70 -44.42
CA PRO A 72 6.42 -18.10 -43.08
C PRO A 72 5.96 -19.06 -41.95
N SER A 73 5.99 -18.53 -40.71
CA SER A 73 5.26 -18.98 -39.52
C SER A 73 5.81 -20.20 -38.75
N VAL A 74 6.39 -19.93 -37.58
CA VAL A 74 6.66 -20.94 -36.55
C VAL A 74 5.44 -21.01 -35.64
N ALA A 75 4.50 -21.88 -35.99
CA ALA A 75 3.50 -22.41 -35.09
C ALA A 75 3.28 -23.89 -35.43
N PHE A 76 3.28 -24.71 -34.40
CA PHE A 76 2.90 -26.13 -34.33
C PHE A 76 3.91 -27.25 -34.69
N MET A 77 3.96 -28.18 -33.73
CA MET A 77 4.30 -29.61 -33.83
C MET A 77 5.78 -30.03 -33.80
N LYS A 78 6.30 -30.25 -32.57
CA LYS A 78 7.06 -31.47 -32.27
C LYS A 78 6.24 -32.33 -31.32
N LEU A 79 5.47 -33.25 -31.91
CA LEU A 79 4.97 -34.45 -31.24
C LEU A 79 5.92 -35.57 -31.64
N ALA A 80 6.80 -35.98 -30.72
CA ALA A 80 7.55 -37.23 -30.82
C ALA A 80 7.78 -37.77 -29.41
N MET A 81 7.00 -38.79 -29.08
CA MET A 81 7.33 -39.92 -28.21
C MET A 81 8.05 -39.64 -26.88
N MET A 82 7.26 -39.50 -25.83
CA MET A 82 7.66 -39.91 -24.47
C MET A 82 6.50 -40.70 -23.87
N VAL A 83 6.59 -42.02 -23.97
CA VAL A 83 5.85 -42.91 -23.07
C VAL A 83 6.37 -42.63 -21.66
N PRO A 84 5.54 -42.16 -20.70
CA PRO A 84 6.02 -41.99 -19.34
C PRO A 84 6.35 -43.38 -18.75
N PRO A 85 7.44 -43.52 -17.98
CA PRO A 85 7.70 -44.76 -17.27
C PRO A 85 6.57 -45.04 -16.27
N PRO A 86 6.32 -46.31 -15.91
CA PRO A 86 5.29 -46.66 -14.94
C PRO A 86 5.54 -45.95 -13.60
N PRO A 87 4.48 -45.56 -12.87
CA PRO A 87 4.63 -44.84 -11.61
C PRO A 87 5.40 -45.70 -10.61
N THR A 88 6.59 -45.23 -10.23
CA THR A 88 7.31 -45.75 -9.06
C THR A 88 6.44 -45.50 -7.83
N LEU A 89 6.16 -46.56 -7.06
CA LEU A 89 5.45 -46.44 -5.79
C LEU A 89 6.13 -45.36 -4.93
N PRO A 90 5.36 -44.43 -4.34
CA PRO A 90 5.93 -43.46 -3.42
C PRO A 90 6.58 -44.23 -2.25
N PRO A 91 7.71 -43.73 -1.70
CA PRO A 91 8.30 -44.33 -0.51
C PRO A 91 7.26 -44.37 0.62
N PRO A 92 7.33 -45.38 1.51
CA PRO A 92 6.40 -45.47 2.63
C PRO A 92 6.45 -44.18 3.43
N SER A 93 5.26 -43.68 3.79
CA SER A 93 5.11 -42.51 4.65
C SER A 93 6.01 -42.67 5.87
N PRO A 94 6.76 -41.62 6.28
CA PRO A 94 7.47 -41.69 7.54
C PRO A 94 6.47 -42.04 8.66
N PRO A 95 6.89 -42.79 9.68
CA PRO A 95 6.05 -43.06 10.84
C PRO A 95 5.53 -41.72 11.36
N LEU A 96 4.31 -41.73 11.89
CA LEU A 96 3.59 -40.58 12.46
C LEU A 96 4.36 -40.04 13.69
N ALA A 97 5.54 -39.49 13.45
CA ALA A 97 6.42 -38.91 14.44
C ALA A 97 5.87 -37.52 14.72
N ALA A 98 5.21 -37.42 15.88
CA ALA A 98 4.82 -36.22 16.58
C ALA A 98 4.17 -35.14 15.71
N ALA A 99 2.85 -34.98 15.86
CA ALA A 99 2.22 -33.68 15.60
C ALA A 99 3.11 -32.60 16.23
N GLY A 100 3.84 -31.87 15.39
CA GLY A 100 4.77 -30.84 15.84
C GLY A 100 3.98 -29.90 16.73
N GLN A 101 4.42 -29.76 17.98
CA GLN A 101 3.84 -28.77 18.86
C GLN A 101 3.91 -27.43 18.13
N ILE A 102 2.75 -26.81 17.91
CA ILE A 102 2.67 -25.44 17.43
C ILE A 102 3.31 -24.61 18.54
N GLN A 103 4.61 -24.33 18.42
CA GLN A 103 5.25 -23.38 19.30
C GLN A 103 4.58 -22.03 19.05
N PRO A 104 4.05 -21.36 20.10
CA PRO A 104 3.48 -20.03 19.93
C PRO A 104 4.57 -19.14 19.34
N GLN A 105 4.35 -18.63 18.14
CA GLN A 105 5.29 -17.73 17.47
C GLN A 105 5.41 -16.47 18.33
N GLN A 106 6.49 -16.36 19.10
CA GLN A 106 6.77 -15.19 19.93
C GLN A 106 7.13 -14.03 19.01
N TYR A 107 6.17 -13.14 18.76
CA TYR A 107 6.45 -11.85 18.14
C TYR A 107 7.21 -10.97 19.12
N SER A 108 8.29 -10.33 18.68
CA SER A 108 8.93 -9.32 19.51
C SER A 108 8.00 -8.11 19.70
N LEU A 109 8.18 -7.35 20.78
CA LEU A 109 7.46 -6.10 20.97
C LEU A 109 7.69 -5.17 19.76
N LEU A 110 8.90 -5.17 19.20
CA LEU A 110 9.24 -4.38 18.03
C LEU A 110 8.45 -4.82 16.79
N ASP A 111 8.28 -6.13 16.55
CA ASP A 111 7.48 -6.64 15.42
C ASP A 111 5.99 -6.30 15.56
N THR A 112 5.52 -6.21 16.80
CA THR A 112 4.13 -5.83 17.11
C THR A 112 3.90 -4.33 16.90
N LEU A 113 4.84 -3.50 17.38
CA LEU A 113 4.74 -2.05 17.31
C LEU A 113 5.12 -1.49 15.93
N LEU A 114 6.14 -2.04 15.28
CA LEU A 114 6.72 -1.56 14.02
C LEU A 114 7.00 -2.74 13.08
N PRO A 115 5.96 -3.31 12.45
CA PRO A 115 6.14 -4.44 11.54
C PRO A 115 6.97 -4.02 10.32
N ASN A 116 7.82 -4.93 9.84
CA ASN A 116 8.78 -4.70 8.75
C ASN A 116 9.84 -3.61 9.06
N PHE A 117 10.16 -3.40 10.34
CA PHE A 117 11.22 -2.48 10.74
C PHE A 117 12.52 -2.75 9.96
N ASN A 118 13.06 -1.70 9.33
CA ASN A 118 14.31 -1.76 8.60
C ASN A 118 14.97 -0.37 8.55
N THR A 119 16.22 -0.28 8.98
CA THR A 119 16.97 0.98 9.09
C THR A 119 17.44 1.56 7.75
N ASP A 120 17.45 0.78 6.67
CA ASP A 120 17.82 1.26 5.33
C ASP A 120 16.65 1.94 4.61
N THR A 121 15.45 1.90 5.17
CA THR A 121 14.26 2.52 4.58
C THR A 121 14.31 4.05 4.62
N PHE A 122 13.67 4.68 3.63
CA PHE A 122 13.42 6.12 3.63
C PHE A 122 12.63 6.56 4.86
N ILE A 123 11.61 5.81 5.27
CA ILE A 123 10.78 6.20 6.43
C ILE A 123 11.60 6.27 7.73
N TRP A 124 12.57 5.36 7.91
CA TRP A 124 13.49 5.43 9.04
C TRP A 124 14.40 6.67 8.96
N ARG A 125 15.00 6.90 7.78
CA ARG A 125 15.92 8.01 7.55
C ARG A 125 15.24 9.37 7.75
N VAL A 126 14.03 9.57 7.23
CA VAL A 126 13.27 10.81 7.43
C VAL A 126 12.83 10.97 8.89
N SER A 127 12.50 9.87 9.59
CA SER A 127 12.20 9.90 11.03
C SER A 127 13.40 10.38 11.85
N MET A 128 14.61 9.89 11.53
CA MET A 128 15.84 10.34 12.23
C MET A 128 16.15 11.81 11.93
N LEU A 129 15.92 12.25 10.69
CA LEU A 129 16.05 13.67 10.32
C LEU A 129 15.07 14.54 11.11
N GLN A 130 13.81 14.13 11.25
CA GLN A 130 12.79 14.83 12.03
C GLN A 130 13.15 14.91 13.52
N ILE A 131 13.72 13.85 14.10
CA ILE A 131 14.25 13.87 15.47
C ILE A 131 15.37 14.90 15.58
N THR A 132 16.31 14.90 14.63
CA THR A 132 17.45 15.82 14.60
C THR A 132 16.98 17.28 14.51
N GLU A 133 16.05 17.57 13.61
CA GLU A 133 15.44 18.90 13.45
C GLU A 133 14.66 19.33 14.70
N TYR A 134 13.93 18.42 15.34
CA TYR A 134 13.23 18.73 16.59
C TYR A 134 14.22 19.07 17.71
N VAL A 135 15.29 18.30 17.90
CA VAL A 135 16.35 18.64 18.86
C VAL A 135 16.99 19.98 18.51
N GLY A 136 17.34 20.21 17.25
CA GLY A 136 17.88 21.49 16.78
C GLY A 136 16.97 22.68 17.09
N SER A 137 15.66 22.53 16.86
CA SER A 137 14.67 23.58 17.16
C SER A 137 14.54 23.89 18.65
N LEU A 138 14.77 22.91 19.54
CA LEU A 138 14.82 23.13 20.98
C LEU A 138 16.06 23.93 21.39
N LEU A 139 17.22 23.64 20.77
CA LEU A 139 18.48 24.34 21.04
C LEU A 139 18.42 25.82 20.64
N LEU A 140 17.66 26.16 19.58
CA LEU A 140 17.42 27.55 19.18
C LEU A 140 16.51 28.31 20.16
N GLY A 141 15.69 27.59 20.92
CA GLY A 141 14.87 28.15 21.98
C GLY A 141 13.68 27.26 22.30
N SER A 142 13.54 26.90 23.57
CA SER A 142 12.47 26.03 24.05
C SER A 142 11.77 26.58 25.29
N ALA A 143 10.55 26.12 25.54
CA ALA A 143 9.85 26.21 26.81
C ALA A 143 9.16 24.86 27.09
N TYR A 144 9.41 24.26 28.25
CA TYR A 144 8.78 22.99 28.67
C TYR A 144 8.88 21.86 27.61
N GLY A 145 10.04 21.70 26.97
CA GLY A 145 10.23 20.69 25.92
C GLY A 145 9.52 20.99 24.60
N SER A 146 9.03 22.21 24.40
CA SER A 146 8.41 22.66 23.14
C SER A 146 9.26 23.77 22.51
N PRO A 147 9.58 23.70 21.20
CA PRO A 147 10.28 24.79 20.52
C PRO A 147 9.43 26.07 20.55
N LYS A 148 10.09 27.22 20.68
CA LYS A 148 9.39 28.52 20.58
C LYS A 148 8.86 28.72 19.16
N LEU A 149 7.75 29.45 19.04
CA LEU A 149 7.14 29.78 17.75
C LEU A 149 8.15 30.41 16.77
N CYS A 150 9.00 31.32 17.26
CA CYS A 150 10.04 31.93 16.44
C CYS A 150 11.10 30.93 15.95
N SER A 151 11.47 29.93 16.76
CA SER A 151 12.40 28.88 16.32
C SER A 151 11.81 28.10 15.15
N LEU A 152 10.53 27.70 15.26
CA LEU A 152 9.82 26.99 14.18
C LEU A 152 9.65 27.87 12.94
N TYR A 153 9.29 29.14 13.12
CA TYR A 153 9.14 30.09 12.01
C TYR A 153 10.47 30.27 11.26
N LEU A 154 11.59 30.46 11.96
CA LEU A 154 12.91 30.64 11.36
C LEU A 154 13.38 29.37 10.61
N LEU A 155 13.05 28.19 11.14
CA LEU A 155 13.37 26.90 10.52
C LEU A 155 12.45 26.52 9.34
N GLY A 156 11.44 27.33 9.02
CA GLY A 156 10.62 27.14 7.83
C GLY A 156 9.25 26.54 8.06
N ALA A 157 8.64 26.73 9.25
CA ALA A 157 7.23 26.45 9.47
C ALA A 157 6.34 27.10 8.39
N SER A 158 5.19 26.47 8.12
CA SER A 158 4.25 26.94 7.10
C SER A 158 3.67 28.27 7.55
N TRP A 159 3.67 29.27 6.66
CA TRP A 159 3.11 30.59 6.93
C TRP A 159 2.70 31.27 5.62
N GLY A 160 1.40 31.49 5.44
CA GLY A 160 0.82 32.03 4.20
C GLY A 160 1.43 33.35 3.75
N PRO A 161 1.50 34.39 4.61
CA PRO A 161 2.12 35.68 4.24
C PRO A 161 3.55 35.57 3.74
N ALA A 162 4.37 34.68 4.32
CA ALA A 162 5.75 34.49 3.87
C ALA A 162 5.81 33.72 2.53
N ILE A 163 4.92 32.75 2.33
CA ILE A 163 4.82 31.99 1.07
C ILE A 163 4.41 32.92 -0.07
N ALA A 164 3.45 33.82 0.17
CA ALA A 164 3.03 34.84 -0.80
C ALA A 164 4.18 35.79 -1.21
N GLN A 165 5.15 36.01 -0.31
CA GLN A 165 6.37 36.79 -0.57
C GLN A 165 7.53 35.95 -1.16
N GLY A 166 7.27 34.72 -1.60
CA GLY A 166 8.24 33.89 -2.30
C GLY A 166 8.97 32.85 -1.43
N ALA A 167 8.64 32.73 -0.13
CA ALA A 167 9.23 31.70 0.74
C ALA A 167 8.64 30.30 0.51
N VAL A 168 8.63 29.83 -0.74
CA VAL A 168 7.95 28.60 -1.19
C VAL A 168 8.48 27.31 -0.53
N TRP A 169 9.70 27.32 0.00
CA TRP A 169 10.25 26.20 0.76
C TRP A 169 9.44 25.88 2.03
N ARG A 170 8.66 26.85 2.53
CA ARG A 170 7.71 26.69 3.65
C ARG A 170 6.50 25.80 3.30
N LEU A 171 6.41 25.29 2.06
CA LEU A 171 5.46 24.22 1.69
C LEU A 171 6.02 22.82 1.95
N MET A 172 7.33 22.66 2.08
CA MET A 172 8.00 21.36 2.22
C MET A 172 8.66 21.19 3.59
N LEU A 173 9.43 22.19 4.05
CA LEU A 173 10.12 22.15 5.35
C LEU A 173 9.23 21.90 6.58
N PRO A 174 7.93 22.30 6.62
CA PRO A 174 7.08 22.04 7.78
C PRO A 174 6.99 20.55 8.13
N MET A 175 7.15 19.66 7.15
CA MET A 175 7.14 18.20 7.33
C MET A 175 8.26 17.70 8.26
N MET A 176 9.30 18.50 8.47
CA MET A 176 10.45 18.14 9.31
C MET A 176 10.34 18.69 10.74
N LEU A 177 9.48 19.68 10.94
CA LEU A 177 9.37 20.44 12.18
C LEU A 177 8.25 19.90 13.07
N HIS A 178 8.39 20.01 14.39
CA HIS A 178 7.39 19.52 15.33
C HIS A 178 7.22 20.47 16.52
N ALA A 179 5.97 20.64 16.95
CA ALA A 179 5.60 21.64 17.96
C ALA A 179 5.93 21.24 19.41
N ASN A 180 5.99 19.94 19.71
CA ASN A 180 6.26 19.40 21.05
C ASN A 180 6.58 17.90 20.99
N ALA A 181 6.97 17.33 22.14
CA ALA A 181 7.42 15.95 22.27
C ALA A 181 6.33 14.91 21.91
N LEU A 182 5.08 15.13 22.36
CA LEU A 182 3.97 14.25 22.01
C LEU A 182 3.65 14.32 20.51
N HIS A 183 3.71 15.52 19.94
CA HIS A 183 3.46 15.74 18.53
C HIS A 183 4.46 14.98 17.65
N ILE A 184 5.76 15.06 17.93
CA ILE A 184 6.75 14.27 17.19
C ILE A 184 6.58 12.76 17.46
N PHE A 185 6.37 12.36 18.71
CA PHE A 185 6.19 10.94 19.05
C PHE A 185 5.08 10.28 18.24
N PHE A 186 3.88 10.87 18.21
CA PHE A 186 2.75 10.30 17.49
C PHE A 186 2.94 10.32 15.97
N ASN A 187 3.58 11.36 15.42
CA ASN A 187 3.91 11.41 13.99
C ASN A 187 4.89 10.31 13.59
N LEU A 188 5.98 10.17 14.34
CA LEU A 188 6.99 9.15 14.06
C LEU A 188 6.42 7.74 14.22
N PHE A 189 5.68 7.50 15.30
CA PHE A 189 5.04 6.21 15.52
C PHE A 189 4.08 5.85 14.38
N PHE A 190 3.16 6.76 14.05
CA PHE A 190 2.17 6.53 13.01
C PHE A 190 2.80 6.32 11.63
N GLN A 191 3.72 7.20 11.22
CA GLN A 191 4.34 7.12 9.91
C GLN A 191 5.22 5.87 9.78
N MET A 192 5.92 5.45 10.83
CA MET A 192 6.73 4.23 10.78
C MET A 192 5.84 2.98 10.79
N ARG A 193 4.76 2.99 11.58
CA ARG A 193 3.82 1.86 11.68
C ARG A 193 3.22 1.47 10.33
N ILE A 194 2.92 2.46 9.48
CA ILE A 194 2.33 2.26 8.15
C ILE A 194 3.42 2.26 7.07
N GLY A 195 4.39 3.17 7.18
CA GLY A 195 5.37 3.48 6.15
C GLY A 195 6.37 2.36 5.88
N PHE A 196 6.76 1.54 6.87
CA PHE A 196 7.67 0.41 6.60
C PHE A 196 7.06 -0.60 5.64
N GLY A 197 5.79 -0.98 5.87
CA GLY A 197 5.06 -1.91 5.01
C GLY A 197 4.86 -1.33 3.61
N MET A 198 4.41 -0.08 3.53
CA MET A 198 4.21 0.62 2.27
C MET A 198 5.51 0.79 1.49
N GLU A 199 6.61 1.18 2.13
CA GLU A 199 7.89 1.34 1.44
C GLU A 199 8.39 0.02 0.86
N LYS A 200 8.23 -1.09 1.60
CA LYS A 200 8.57 -2.43 1.11
C LYS A 200 7.72 -2.80 -0.12
N GLN A 201 6.45 -2.43 -0.13
CA GLN A 201 5.51 -2.72 -1.21
C GLN A 201 5.75 -1.87 -2.47
N PHE A 202 5.82 -0.55 -2.32
CA PHE A 202 5.96 0.39 -3.42
C PHE A 202 7.41 0.53 -3.91
N GLY A 203 8.38 0.15 -3.07
CA GLY A 203 9.79 0.45 -3.23
C GLY A 203 10.12 1.89 -2.82
N ARG A 204 11.35 2.09 -2.35
CA ARG A 204 11.87 3.35 -1.78
C ARG A 204 11.58 4.58 -2.62
N ARG A 205 11.79 4.52 -3.94
CA ARG A 205 11.65 5.68 -4.85
C ARG A 205 10.20 6.17 -4.93
N LYS A 206 9.26 5.25 -5.20
CA LYS A 206 7.83 5.58 -5.31
C LYS A 206 7.27 6.04 -3.97
N PHE A 207 7.66 5.36 -2.89
CA PHE A 207 7.25 5.72 -1.53
C PHE A 207 7.75 7.12 -1.13
N CYS A 208 9.00 7.45 -1.41
CA CYS A 208 9.55 8.79 -1.17
C CYS A 208 8.75 9.87 -1.91
N LEU A 209 8.46 9.66 -3.20
CA LEU A 209 7.64 10.60 -3.97
C LEU A 209 6.22 10.75 -3.40
N LEU A 210 5.57 9.64 -3.04
CA LEU A 210 4.26 9.64 -2.39
C LEU A 210 4.29 10.45 -1.10
N TYR A 211 5.25 10.16 -0.21
CA TYR A 211 5.37 10.83 1.09
C TYR A 211 5.59 12.33 0.95
N MET A 212 6.53 12.74 0.09
CA MET A 212 6.86 14.15 -0.14
C MET A 212 5.73 14.92 -0.83
N PHE A 213 5.08 14.30 -1.82
CA PHE A 213 3.97 14.92 -2.54
C PHE A 213 2.74 15.10 -1.65
N CYS A 214 2.41 14.11 -0.83
CA CYS A 214 1.28 14.22 0.11
C CYS A 214 1.49 15.36 1.11
N GLY A 215 2.70 15.47 1.67
CA GLY A 215 3.03 16.53 2.60
C GLY A 215 2.99 17.91 1.95
N PHE A 216 3.59 18.05 0.76
CA PHE A 216 3.55 19.27 -0.03
C PHE A 216 2.12 19.71 -0.36
N LEU A 217 1.30 18.82 -0.93
CA LEU A 217 -0.06 19.15 -1.34
C LEU A 217 -0.97 19.43 -0.14
N GLY A 218 -0.78 18.69 0.97
CA GLY A 218 -1.45 18.95 2.23
C GLY A 218 -1.14 20.36 2.76
N ASN A 219 0.13 20.75 2.81
CA ASN A 219 0.55 22.08 3.25
C ASN A 219 0.06 23.19 2.31
N LEU A 220 0.09 22.94 0.99
CA LEU A 220 -0.38 23.89 -0.02
C LEU A 220 -1.89 24.19 0.12
N ILE A 221 -2.71 23.15 0.27
CA ILE A 221 -4.16 23.31 0.46
C ILE A 221 -4.45 23.96 1.82
N SER A 222 -3.74 23.54 2.88
CA SER A 222 -3.85 24.15 4.21
C SER A 222 -3.63 25.65 4.15
N VAL A 223 -2.53 26.10 3.53
CA VAL A 223 -2.23 27.53 3.36
C VAL A 223 -3.25 28.26 2.49
N ALA A 224 -3.79 27.60 1.46
CA ALA A 224 -4.82 28.21 0.61
C ALA A 224 -6.14 28.48 1.37
N VAL A 225 -6.45 27.65 2.38
CA VAL A 225 -7.68 27.72 3.17
C VAL A 225 -7.50 28.55 4.44
N ASP A 226 -6.45 28.31 5.21
CA ASP A 226 -6.14 28.97 6.47
C ASP A 226 -4.69 29.52 6.48
N PRO A 227 -4.42 30.58 5.70
CA PRO A 227 -3.06 31.09 5.50
C PRO A 227 -2.41 31.69 6.75
N MET A 228 -3.22 32.01 7.77
CA MET A 228 -2.76 32.60 9.04
C MET A 228 -2.51 31.55 10.12
N LYS A 229 -2.59 30.26 9.77
CA LYS A 229 -2.22 29.16 10.66
C LYS A 229 -0.76 28.78 10.45
N LEU A 230 0.05 28.96 11.49
CA LEU A 230 1.41 28.43 11.49
C LEU A 230 1.35 26.91 11.67
N ALA A 231 1.73 26.17 10.64
CA ALA A 231 1.67 24.71 10.64
C ALA A 231 3.06 24.08 10.57
N VAL A 232 3.24 22.98 11.29
CA VAL A 232 4.41 22.11 11.31
C VAL A 232 3.93 20.67 11.53
N GLY A 233 4.75 19.70 11.14
CA GLY A 233 4.51 18.28 11.41
C GLY A 233 4.56 17.44 10.14
N ALA A 234 5.02 16.21 10.30
CA ALA A 234 4.99 15.19 9.26
C ALA A 234 3.58 14.66 8.94
N SER A 235 2.57 15.14 9.65
CA SER A 235 1.23 14.57 9.66
C SER A 235 0.52 14.71 8.32
N THR A 236 0.77 15.77 7.54
CA THR A 236 0.24 15.87 6.17
C THR A 236 0.69 14.70 5.30
N SER A 237 1.96 14.29 5.40
CA SER A 237 2.46 13.07 4.76
C SER A 237 1.90 11.80 5.37
N GLY A 238 1.82 11.72 6.70
CA GLY A 238 1.26 10.56 7.40
C GLY A 238 -0.20 10.29 7.00
N PHE A 239 -1.06 11.31 7.05
CA PHE A 239 -2.44 11.23 6.58
C PHE A 239 -2.50 10.92 5.08
N GLY A 240 -1.54 11.39 4.30
CA GLY A 240 -1.35 10.95 2.92
C GLY A 240 -1.17 9.43 2.79
N LEU A 241 -0.34 8.81 3.62
CA LEU A 241 -0.21 7.35 3.65
C LEU A 241 -1.55 6.67 3.99
N LEU A 242 -2.35 7.25 4.89
CA LEU A 242 -3.70 6.74 5.16
C LEU A 242 -4.62 6.85 3.93
N GLY A 243 -4.49 7.92 3.16
CA GLY A 243 -5.18 8.10 1.88
C GLY A 243 -4.75 7.09 0.81
N VAL A 244 -3.44 6.79 0.73
CA VAL A 244 -2.91 5.72 -0.13
C VAL A 244 -3.56 4.39 0.25
N TRP A 245 -3.60 4.07 1.55
CA TRP A 245 -4.21 2.84 2.03
C TRP A 245 -5.71 2.77 1.69
N ALA A 246 -6.43 3.89 1.80
CA ALA A 246 -7.83 3.99 1.42
C ALA A 246 -8.05 3.68 -0.08
N ALA A 247 -7.19 4.22 -0.96
CA ALA A 247 -7.24 3.94 -2.38
C ALA A 247 -6.93 2.48 -2.70
N GLU A 248 -5.96 1.87 -2.00
CA GLU A 248 -5.66 0.44 -2.15
C GLU A 248 -6.86 -0.42 -1.77
N VAL A 249 -7.44 -0.20 -0.59
CA VAL A 249 -8.63 -0.95 -0.12
C VAL A 249 -9.77 -0.82 -1.13
N LEU A 250 -9.98 0.36 -1.71
CA LEU A 250 -10.99 0.59 -2.75
C LEU A 250 -10.69 -0.18 -4.04
N LEU A 251 -9.45 -0.12 -4.54
CA LEU A 251 -9.05 -0.73 -5.80
C LEU A 251 -9.00 -2.27 -5.71
N THR A 252 -8.70 -2.82 -4.53
CA THR A 252 -8.55 -4.26 -4.32
C THR A 252 -9.71 -4.87 -3.54
N TRP A 253 -10.84 -4.17 -3.39
CA TRP A 253 -11.95 -4.59 -2.51
C TRP A 253 -12.46 -6.02 -2.77
N ASP A 254 -12.58 -6.38 -4.05
CA ASP A 254 -13.06 -7.70 -4.46
C ASP A 254 -12.00 -8.79 -4.25
N LEU A 255 -10.74 -8.40 -4.23
CA LEU A 255 -9.60 -9.29 -4.02
C LEU A 255 -9.41 -9.67 -2.54
N LEU A 256 -9.93 -8.87 -1.59
CA LEU A 256 -9.72 -9.09 -0.16
C LEU A 256 -10.40 -10.36 0.40
N GLY A 257 -11.43 -10.89 -0.27
CA GLY A 257 -12.16 -12.08 0.16
C GLY A 257 -12.57 -12.03 1.64
N GLU A 258 -12.29 -13.10 2.38
CA GLU A 258 -12.56 -13.23 3.84
C GLU A 258 -11.83 -12.21 4.71
N SER A 259 -10.73 -11.62 4.22
CA SER A 259 -9.95 -10.63 4.97
C SER A 259 -10.59 -9.24 4.98
N ARG A 260 -11.58 -8.99 4.11
CA ARG A 260 -12.24 -7.71 3.89
C ARG A 260 -12.72 -7.06 5.18
N SER A 261 -13.47 -7.78 6.01
CA SER A 261 -14.02 -7.24 7.27
C SER A 261 -12.92 -6.81 8.23
N ARG A 262 -11.83 -7.60 8.32
CA ARG A 262 -10.70 -7.28 9.20
C ARG A 262 -9.95 -6.05 8.71
N VAL A 263 -9.63 -5.98 7.42
CA VAL A 263 -8.96 -4.83 6.81
C VAL A 263 -9.80 -3.57 6.99
N PHE A 264 -11.11 -3.65 6.73
CA PHE A 264 -12.03 -2.54 6.93
C PHE A 264 -12.08 -2.08 8.40
N LEU A 265 -12.19 -2.99 9.36
CA LEU A 265 -12.21 -2.64 10.79
C LEU A 265 -10.91 -1.95 11.23
N TRP A 266 -9.75 -2.42 10.77
CA TRP A 266 -8.47 -1.77 11.06
C TRP A 266 -8.33 -0.41 10.41
N PHE A 267 -8.75 -0.28 9.15
CA PHE A 267 -8.78 0.99 8.46
C PHE A 267 -9.72 1.98 9.15
N ALA A 268 -10.92 1.54 9.53
CA ALA A 268 -11.89 2.35 10.27
C ALA A 268 -11.33 2.79 11.63
N PHE A 269 -10.73 1.86 12.39
CA PHE A 269 -10.08 2.18 13.67
C PHE A 269 -8.99 3.24 13.52
N MET A 270 -8.12 3.11 12.50
CA MET A 270 -7.06 4.10 12.25
C MET A 270 -7.64 5.45 11.84
N CYS A 271 -8.60 5.48 10.90
CA CYS A 271 -9.28 6.70 10.48
C CYS A 271 -9.95 7.42 11.66
N THR A 272 -10.73 6.70 12.48
CA THR A 272 -11.40 7.28 13.66
C THR A 272 -10.38 7.82 14.67
N SER A 273 -9.30 7.08 14.94
CA SER A 273 -8.22 7.51 15.85
C SER A 273 -7.53 8.78 15.35
N CYS A 274 -7.20 8.83 14.06
CA CYS A 274 -6.57 9.99 13.41
C CYS A 274 -7.49 11.22 13.40
N ILE A 275 -8.78 11.05 13.10
CA ILE A 275 -9.76 12.14 13.15
C ILE A 275 -9.89 12.67 14.57
N MET A 276 -10.07 11.79 15.57
CA MET A 276 -10.19 12.17 16.97
C MET A 276 -8.97 12.97 17.44
N MET A 277 -7.75 12.49 17.15
CA MET A 277 -6.51 13.21 17.47
C MET A 277 -6.41 14.56 16.76
N SER A 278 -6.98 14.69 15.56
CA SER A 278 -6.99 15.95 14.79
C SER A 278 -7.97 16.98 15.32
N THR A 279 -9.01 16.56 16.05
CA THR A 279 -10.08 17.44 16.54
C THR A 279 -9.96 17.77 18.03
N ILE A 280 -9.12 17.06 18.79
CA ILE A 280 -8.97 17.28 20.25
C ILE A 280 -8.33 18.63 20.58
N SER A 281 -7.53 19.21 19.69
CA SER A 281 -6.87 20.50 19.92
C SER A 281 -7.09 21.45 18.74
N PRO A 282 -7.50 22.71 19.00
CA PRO A 282 -7.70 23.70 17.93
C PRO A 282 -6.39 24.07 17.20
N ASN A 283 -5.24 23.79 17.82
CA ASN A 283 -3.92 24.06 17.24
C ASN A 283 -3.51 23.02 16.18
N VAL A 284 -4.27 21.93 16.00
CA VAL A 284 -3.98 20.93 14.97
C VAL A 284 -4.50 21.40 13.62
N ASP A 285 -3.71 21.19 12.57
CA ASP A 285 -4.08 21.53 11.20
C ASP A 285 -4.96 20.45 10.56
N PHE A 286 -6.26 20.49 10.89
CA PHE A 286 -7.24 19.57 10.34
C PHE A 286 -7.35 19.66 8.81
N VAL A 287 -7.23 20.86 8.24
CA VAL A 287 -7.30 21.07 6.79
C VAL A 287 -6.11 20.40 6.11
N GLY A 288 -4.89 20.62 6.62
CA GLY A 288 -3.68 19.97 6.12
C GLY A 288 -3.74 18.45 6.21
N HIS A 289 -4.27 17.91 7.31
CA HIS A 289 -4.43 16.46 7.48
C HIS A 289 -5.38 15.87 6.43
N PHE A 290 -6.58 16.45 6.27
CA PHE A 290 -7.56 15.98 5.29
C PHE A 290 -7.03 16.14 3.85
N ALA A 291 -6.39 17.28 3.56
CA ALA A 291 -5.77 17.55 2.28
C ALA A 291 -4.65 16.54 1.95
N GLY A 292 -3.81 16.19 2.93
CA GLY A 292 -2.81 15.15 2.80
C GLY A 292 -3.44 13.80 2.46
N MET A 293 -4.49 13.40 3.17
CA MET A 293 -5.24 12.17 2.88
C MET A 293 -5.83 12.16 1.47
N LEU A 294 -6.44 13.26 1.04
CA LEU A 294 -6.96 13.40 -0.32
C LEU A 294 -5.84 13.29 -1.37
N ALA A 295 -4.69 13.94 -1.12
CA ALA A 295 -3.53 13.88 -2.00
C ALA A 295 -3.02 12.43 -2.17
N GLY A 296 -2.90 11.70 -1.07
CA GLY A 296 -2.48 10.29 -1.09
C GLY A 296 -3.46 9.40 -1.82
N PHE A 297 -4.76 9.58 -1.59
CA PHE A 297 -5.81 8.83 -2.27
C PHE A 297 -5.77 9.04 -3.80
N LEU A 298 -5.72 10.30 -4.24
CA LEU A 298 -5.64 10.63 -5.66
C LEU A 298 -4.34 10.12 -6.29
N LEU A 299 -3.20 10.33 -5.64
CA LEU A 299 -1.91 9.92 -6.18
C LEU A 299 -1.76 8.40 -6.25
N ALA A 300 -2.31 7.65 -5.29
CA ALA A 300 -2.35 6.20 -5.35
C ALA A 300 -3.15 5.69 -6.56
N ILE A 301 -4.32 6.27 -6.86
CA ILE A 301 -5.10 5.92 -8.06
C ILE A 301 -4.31 6.25 -9.34
N ILE A 302 -3.62 7.39 -9.38
CA ILE A 302 -2.80 7.82 -10.52
C ILE A 302 -1.60 6.88 -10.75
N LEU A 303 -0.92 6.47 -9.67
CA LEU A 303 0.29 5.64 -9.73
C LEU A 303 0.00 4.13 -9.75
N ALA A 304 -1.24 3.72 -9.44
CA ALA A 304 -1.65 2.34 -9.56
C ALA A 304 -1.37 1.83 -10.99
N ASP A 305 -0.84 0.63 -11.07
CA ASP A 305 -0.54 -0.06 -12.32
C ASP A 305 -1.16 -1.46 -12.24
N MET A 306 -2.47 -1.51 -12.47
CA MET A 306 -3.25 -2.74 -12.36
C MET A 306 -3.27 -3.48 -13.70
N GLN A 307 -3.12 -4.80 -13.67
CA GLN A 307 -3.27 -5.64 -14.86
C GLN A 307 -4.72 -5.60 -15.35
N GLU A 308 -4.94 -5.55 -16.67
CA GLU A 308 -6.27 -5.41 -17.29
C GLU A 308 -7.31 -6.39 -16.74
N GLU A 309 -6.91 -7.64 -16.48
CA GLU A 309 -7.78 -8.69 -15.92
C GLU A 309 -8.37 -8.34 -14.55
N HIS A 310 -7.65 -7.56 -13.74
CA HIS A 310 -8.04 -7.18 -12.38
C HIS A 310 -8.52 -5.73 -12.28
N GLN A 311 -8.65 -5.02 -13.40
CA GLN A 311 -9.11 -3.64 -13.40
C GLN A 311 -10.62 -3.58 -13.21
N PRO A 312 -11.13 -2.88 -12.17
CA PRO A 312 -12.53 -2.51 -12.13
C PRO A 312 -12.90 -1.71 -13.39
N SER A 313 -14.11 -1.90 -13.91
CA SER A 313 -14.58 -1.23 -15.14
C SER A 313 -14.52 0.30 -15.08
N TRP A 314 -14.54 0.87 -13.88
CA TRP A 314 -14.45 2.31 -13.62
C TRP A 314 -13.01 2.84 -13.49
N TYR A 315 -12.00 1.97 -13.42
CA TYR A 315 -10.61 2.32 -13.08
C TYR A 315 -10.01 3.39 -13.99
N ASN A 316 -10.10 3.22 -15.31
CA ASN A 316 -9.53 4.18 -16.27
C ASN A 316 -10.19 5.57 -16.17
N LYS A 317 -11.51 5.62 -15.94
CA LYS A 317 -12.23 6.87 -15.68
C LYS A 317 -11.77 7.50 -14.37
N ALA A 318 -11.68 6.72 -13.29
CA ALA A 318 -11.19 7.21 -12.01
C ALA A 318 -9.76 7.73 -12.08
N LYS A 319 -8.87 7.07 -12.82
CA LYS A 319 -7.48 7.51 -13.05
C LYS A 319 -7.42 8.83 -13.79
N LEU A 320 -8.21 9.01 -14.85
CA LEU A 320 -8.30 10.28 -15.57
C LEU A 320 -8.88 11.40 -14.69
N THR A 321 -9.98 11.11 -13.98
CA THR A 321 -10.59 12.05 -13.04
C THR A 321 -9.61 12.46 -11.94
N ALA A 322 -8.88 11.52 -11.36
CA ALA A 322 -7.90 11.80 -10.32
C ALA A 322 -6.78 12.72 -10.84
N LYS A 323 -6.29 12.51 -12.06
CA LYS A 323 -5.31 13.42 -12.70
C LYS A 323 -5.87 14.84 -12.83
N ASN A 324 -7.07 14.98 -13.40
CA ASN A 324 -7.69 16.28 -13.64
C ASN A 324 -8.00 17.01 -12.33
N VAL A 325 -8.58 16.31 -11.35
CA VAL A 325 -8.89 16.86 -10.02
C VAL A 325 -7.60 17.29 -9.31
N THR A 326 -6.55 16.48 -9.34
CA THR A 326 -5.25 16.83 -8.74
C THR A 326 -4.67 18.09 -9.39
N ALA A 327 -4.69 18.17 -10.73
CA ALA A 327 -4.19 19.33 -11.46
C ALA A 327 -4.97 20.61 -11.13
N VAL A 328 -6.30 20.53 -11.07
CA VAL A 328 -7.18 21.66 -10.70
C VAL A 328 -6.94 22.10 -9.26
N ILE A 329 -6.83 21.16 -8.32
CA ILE A 329 -6.55 21.48 -6.91
C ILE A 329 -5.20 22.18 -6.77
N ILE A 330 -4.14 21.64 -7.38
CA ILE A 330 -2.80 22.27 -7.34
C ILE A 330 -2.86 23.68 -7.89
N LEU A 331 -3.47 23.86 -9.07
CA LEU A 331 -3.56 25.18 -9.71
C LEU A 331 -4.36 26.16 -8.85
N ALA A 332 -5.54 25.76 -8.36
CA ALA A 332 -6.39 26.59 -7.54
C ALA A 332 -5.71 26.99 -6.22
N SER A 333 -5.06 26.04 -5.54
CA SER A 333 -4.35 26.31 -4.29
C SER A 333 -3.10 27.16 -4.49
N LEU A 334 -2.34 26.96 -5.57
CA LEU A 334 -1.20 27.82 -5.91
C LEU A 334 -1.63 29.25 -6.21
N VAL A 335 -2.67 29.42 -7.04
CA VAL A 335 -3.24 30.74 -7.33
C VAL A 335 -3.68 31.39 -6.02
N ARG A 336 -4.46 30.70 -5.19
CA ARG A 336 -4.91 31.23 -3.90
C ARG A 336 -3.76 31.61 -2.96
N ALA A 337 -2.73 30.76 -2.84
CA ALA A 337 -1.59 30.99 -1.96
C ALA A 337 -0.69 32.15 -2.41
N ILE A 338 -0.56 32.36 -3.72
CA ILE A 338 0.34 33.39 -4.30
C ILE A 338 -0.39 34.72 -4.54
N THR A 339 -1.56 34.69 -5.17
CA THR A 339 -2.23 35.92 -5.65
C THR A 339 -3.20 36.52 -4.65
N LEU A 340 -3.71 35.70 -3.73
CA LEU A 340 -4.63 36.13 -2.69
C LEU A 340 -4.08 35.86 -1.28
N GLY A 341 -2.77 35.61 -1.20
CA GLY A 341 -2.07 35.43 0.07
C GLY A 341 -2.26 36.67 0.93
N PRO A 342 -2.61 36.52 2.22
CA PRO A 342 -2.92 37.66 3.07
C PRO A 342 -1.67 38.52 3.30
N ASP A 343 -1.87 39.84 3.29
CA ASP A 343 -0.97 40.81 3.92
C ASP A 343 -1.04 40.63 5.44
N GLY A 344 -0.46 39.53 5.93
CA GLY A 344 -0.40 39.20 7.35
C GLY A 344 0.94 39.62 7.96
N PRO A 345 0.99 39.91 9.27
CA PRO A 345 2.23 40.23 9.94
C PRO A 345 3.20 39.06 9.80
N ILE A 346 4.43 39.35 9.37
CA ILE A 346 5.54 38.42 9.52
C ILE A 346 5.98 38.49 10.98
N PRO A 347 6.04 37.34 11.70
CA PRO A 347 6.56 37.31 13.06
C PRO A 347 7.94 37.97 13.10
N PHE A 348 8.08 39.04 13.89
CA PHE A 348 9.38 39.67 14.11
C PHE A 348 10.20 38.79 15.07
N CYS A 349 10.77 37.74 14.50
CA CYS A 349 11.77 36.93 15.14
C CYS A 349 13.09 37.62 14.81
N GLY A 350 13.75 38.22 15.81
CA GLY A 350 15.12 38.72 15.64
C GLY A 350 16.02 37.66 15.02
N THR A 351 17.20 38.04 14.51
CA THR A 351 18.11 37.04 13.94
C THR A 351 18.45 35.98 15.01
N ILE A 352 18.76 34.76 14.59
CA ILE A 352 19.16 33.66 15.50
C ILE A 352 20.28 34.12 16.45
N PHE A 353 21.13 35.05 16.01
CA PHE A 353 22.24 35.63 16.77
C PHE A 353 21.89 36.91 17.54
N HIS A 354 20.74 37.54 17.29
CA HIS A 354 20.22 38.69 18.04
C HIS A 354 18.71 38.56 18.31
N PRO A 355 18.29 37.61 19.17
CA PRO A 355 16.90 37.55 19.61
C PRO A 355 16.60 38.77 20.49
N ARG A 356 15.89 39.78 19.97
CA ARG A 356 15.31 40.82 20.83
C ARG A 356 14.25 40.15 21.72
N ARG A 357 14.37 40.33 23.03
CA ARG A 357 13.31 39.94 23.98
C ARG A 357 12.07 40.79 23.69
N LEU A 358 10.93 40.16 23.50
CA LEU A 358 9.65 40.87 23.51
C LEU A 358 9.34 41.31 24.95
N PRO A 359 8.87 42.54 25.18
CA PRO A 359 8.25 42.88 26.45
C PRO A 359 6.95 42.07 26.56
N PHE A 360 6.78 41.38 27.69
CA PHE A 360 5.55 40.69 28.05
C PHE A 360 4.47 41.69 28.46
#